data_AF-A0A285N9Q8-F1
#
_entry.id   AF-A0A285N9Q8-F1
#
_cell.length_a   1.000
_cell.length_b   1.000
_cell.length_c   1.000
_cell.angle_alpha   90.00
_cell.angle_beta   90.00
_cell.angle_gamma   90.00
#
_symmetry.space_group_name_H-M   'P 1'
#
loop_
_entity.id
_entity.type
_entity.pdbx_description
1 polymer ?
#
loop_
_entity_poly.entity_id
_entity_poly.type
_entity_poly.pdbx_seq_one_letter_code
_entity_poly.pdbx_strand_id
1 'polypeptide(L)'
;MFLGHALLAFALATLVADWRGWSARRALTLGVVTGAFAAIPDVDVAYAAFALDFGGLTPGAMAQPSTFWDATRDVHRTMTHSLVISILAGPAFGLWAVTETGSRNSRIAGRGVAVVVLAGLIGVAYLTSGPLGGVVMSMFAVAGVGVAALCRLATDLPARTVGLAATAGLLSHPWGDLVTGAPPRLFYPFDARVLDARVLLHGDPTVHLLGAFALELATIWLAALAIAHVADRSWPSLVDRRAGIGVAYGVAAVAMAPPTLDVSYHFVFSILSVGLLCGGVSARSAAVSIPRRLRRQFDFRPLSSATPASRTAVGVRDHALGVAVTSLAGITAALASYVLVYAALAASIA
;
A
#
# COMPACT_ATOMS: atom_id res chain seq x y z
N MET A 1 8.30 -0.29 3.83
CA MET A 1 7.12 0.56 3.55
C MET A 1 6.24 -0.13 2.52
N PHE A 2 5.84 -1.37 2.82
CA PHE A 2 5.27 -2.26 1.80
C PHE A 2 3.85 -1.89 1.40
N LEU A 3 3.14 -1.04 2.15
CA LEU A 3 1.74 -0.71 1.83
C LEU A 3 1.55 0.75 1.40
N GLY A 4 2.37 1.68 1.88
CA GLY A 4 2.17 3.11 1.67
C GLY A 4 2.22 3.52 0.20
N HIS A 5 3.16 2.98 -0.59
CA HIS A 5 3.29 3.31 -2.01
C HIS A 5 2.08 2.84 -2.83
N ALA A 6 1.56 1.64 -2.55
CA ALA A 6 0.35 1.12 -3.21
C ALA A 6 -0.89 1.94 -2.85
N LEU A 7 -1.02 2.34 -1.58
CA LEU A 7 -2.12 3.19 -1.11
C LEU A 7 -2.01 4.63 -1.62
N LEU A 8 -0.80 5.17 -1.76
CA LEU A 8 -0.54 6.45 -2.38
C LEU A 8 -0.96 6.43 -3.86
N ALA A 9 -0.52 5.42 -4.61
CA ALA A 9 -0.89 5.25 -6.01
C ALA A 9 -2.42 5.12 -6.18
N PHE A 10 -3.06 4.32 -5.32
CA PHE A 10 -4.50 4.20 -5.23
C PHE A 10 -5.16 5.58 -5.02
N ALA A 11 -4.70 6.33 -4.03
CA ALA A 11 -5.33 7.58 -3.63
C ALA A 11 -5.22 8.63 -4.73
N LEU A 12 -4.02 8.80 -5.29
CA LEU A 12 -3.76 9.75 -6.37
C LEU A 12 -4.60 9.43 -7.61
N ALA A 13 -4.64 8.17 -8.04
CA ALA A 13 -5.45 7.77 -9.20
C ALA A 13 -6.96 7.95 -8.95
N THR A 14 -7.43 7.63 -7.74
CA THR A 14 -8.82 7.84 -7.34
C THR A 14 -9.20 9.32 -7.40
N LEU A 15 -8.41 10.19 -6.77
CA LEU A 15 -8.66 11.63 -6.71
C LEU A 15 -8.57 12.29 -8.09
N VAL A 16 -7.62 11.87 -8.94
CA VAL A 16 -7.50 12.39 -10.31
C VAL A 16 -8.70 11.97 -11.16
N ALA A 17 -9.18 10.74 -11.05
CA ALA A 17 -10.37 10.29 -11.77
C ALA A 17 -11.63 11.02 -11.32
N ASP A 18 -11.81 11.18 -10.01
CA ASP A 18 -12.93 11.92 -9.43
C ASP A 18 -12.92 13.39 -9.86
N TRP A 19 -11.76 14.05 -9.81
CA TRP A 19 -11.57 15.40 -10.33
C TRP A 19 -11.92 15.53 -11.82
N ARG A 20 -11.74 14.46 -12.61
CA ARG A 20 -12.14 14.38 -14.02
C ARG A 20 -13.61 14.02 -14.22
N GLY A 21 -14.42 14.01 -13.15
CA GLY A 21 -15.86 13.77 -13.18
C GLY A 21 -16.24 12.29 -13.39
N TRP A 22 -15.32 11.36 -13.11
CA TRP A 22 -15.66 9.94 -13.19
C TRP A 22 -16.62 9.56 -12.06
N SER A 23 -17.49 8.58 -12.30
CA SER A 23 -18.35 8.07 -11.24
C SER A 23 -17.50 7.45 -10.11
N ALA A 24 -17.99 7.56 -8.87
CA ALA A 24 -17.29 7.06 -7.69
C ALA A 24 -16.77 5.61 -7.84
N ARG A 25 -17.61 4.73 -8.40
CA ARG A 25 -17.23 3.35 -8.71
C ARG A 25 -16.03 3.29 -9.65
N ARG A 26 -16.03 4.05 -10.75
CA ARG A 26 -14.93 4.03 -11.73
C ARG A 26 -13.66 4.66 -11.17
N ALA A 27 -13.76 5.73 -10.39
CA ALA A 27 -12.63 6.35 -9.73
C ALA A 27 -11.96 5.37 -8.75
N LEU A 28 -12.74 4.70 -7.90
CA LEU A 28 -12.25 3.66 -6.99
C LEU A 28 -11.66 2.46 -7.74
N THR A 29 -12.29 2.01 -8.84
CA THR A 29 -11.73 0.94 -9.68
C THR A 29 -10.36 1.33 -10.25
N LEU A 30 -10.21 2.56 -10.76
CA LEU A 30 -8.91 3.03 -11.25
C LEU A 30 -7.87 3.08 -10.12
N GLY A 31 -8.28 3.55 -8.93
CA GLY A 31 -7.47 3.49 -7.73
C GLY A 31 -6.98 2.08 -7.43
N VAL A 32 -7.89 1.11 -7.33
CA VAL A 32 -7.55 -0.30 -7.03
C VAL A 32 -6.58 -0.86 -8.07
N VAL A 33 -6.82 -0.61 -9.35
CA VAL A 33 -5.95 -1.07 -10.43
C VAL A 33 -4.56 -0.45 -10.31
N THR A 34 -4.47 0.87 -10.12
CA THR A 34 -3.19 1.58 -10.00
C THR A 34 -2.41 1.12 -8.76
N GLY A 35 -3.10 0.99 -7.62
CA GLY A 35 -2.51 0.48 -6.38
C GLY A 35 -2.06 -0.97 -6.48
N ALA A 36 -2.83 -1.83 -7.16
CA ALA A 36 -2.42 -3.21 -7.43
C ALA A 36 -1.15 -3.27 -8.27
N PHE A 37 -1.03 -2.43 -9.31
CA PHE A 37 0.20 -2.36 -10.09
C PHE A 37 1.39 -1.81 -9.31
N ALA A 38 1.17 -0.85 -8.41
CA ALA A 38 2.19 -0.34 -7.51
C ALA A 38 2.71 -1.40 -6.52
N ALA A 39 1.89 -2.39 -6.15
CA ALA A 39 2.25 -3.47 -5.23
C ALA A 39 2.89 -4.71 -5.92
N ILE A 40 2.81 -4.83 -7.26
CA ILE A 40 3.42 -5.97 -7.98
C ILE A 40 4.91 -6.12 -7.69
N PRO A 41 5.72 -5.03 -7.69
CA PRO A 41 7.14 -5.13 -7.34
C PRO A 41 7.40 -5.90 -6.03
N ASP A 42 6.53 -5.82 -5.02
CA ASP A 42 6.69 -6.52 -3.73
C ASP A 42 6.51 -8.05 -3.80
N VAL A 43 6.04 -8.60 -4.92
CA VAL A 43 5.89 -10.05 -5.09
C VAL A 43 7.24 -10.77 -5.02
N ASP A 44 8.33 -10.05 -5.28
CA ASP A 44 9.70 -10.56 -5.12
C ASP A 44 10.08 -10.89 -3.66
N VAL A 45 9.41 -10.32 -2.66
CA VAL A 45 9.56 -10.73 -1.25
C VAL A 45 9.06 -12.16 -1.05
N ALA A 46 8.15 -12.66 -1.88
CA ALA A 46 7.76 -14.07 -1.85
C ALA A 46 8.92 -14.99 -2.28
N TYR A 47 9.84 -14.52 -3.14
CA TYR A 47 11.03 -15.31 -3.48
C TYR A 47 11.90 -15.56 -2.26
N ALA A 48 11.92 -14.66 -1.27
CA ALA A 48 12.61 -14.88 0.00
C ALA A 48 12.28 -16.22 0.66
N ALA A 49 11.00 -16.63 0.58
CA ALA A 49 10.54 -17.91 1.12
C ALA A 49 11.08 -19.13 0.33
N PHE A 50 11.46 -18.93 -0.94
CA PHE A 50 12.04 -19.95 -1.83
C PHE A 50 13.57 -19.86 -1.96
N ALA A 51 14.15 -18.69 -1.67
CA ALA A 51 15.58 -18.37 -1.73
C ALA A 51 16.37 -18.91 -0.53
N LEU A 52 15.66 -19.21 0.54
CA LEU A 52 16.20 -19.93 1.68
C LEU A 52 16.73 -21.26 1.16
N ASP A 53 18.05 -21.36 1.03
CA ASP A 53 18.76 -22.60 0.74
C ASP A 53 18.51 -23.57 1.91
N PHE A 54 17.41 -24.32 1.85
CA PHE A 54 17.05 -25.32 2.85
C PHE A 54 18.17 -26.35 3.08
N GLY A 55 19.15 -26.48 2.17
CA GLY A 55 20.33 -27.34 2.31
C GLY A 55 21.50 -26.73 3.08
N GLY A 56 21.58 -25.39 3.21
CA GLY A 56 22.66 -24.66 3.88
C GLY A 56 22.27 -23.97 5.20
N LEU A 57 20.98 -24.01 5.56
CA LEU A 57 20.46 -23.36 6.76
C LEU A 57 20.77 -24.18 8.02
N THR A 58 21.76 -23.73 8.78
CA THR A 58 21.89 -24.16 10.17
C THR A 58 20.68 -23.63 10.98
N PRO A 59 20.21 -24.34 12.02
CA PRO A 59 19.12 -23.86 12.88
C PRO A 59 19.35 -22.45 13.46
N GLY A 60 20.61 -22.03 13.60
CA GLY A 60 20.99 -20.67 14.03
C GLY A 60 20.77 -19.58 12.98
N ALA A 61 20.92 -19.89 11.69
CA ALA A 61 20.67 -18.93 10.60
C ALA A 61 19.16 -18.70 10.38
N MET A 62 18.33 -19.74 10.58
CA MET A 62 16.86 -19.60 10.56
C MET A 62 16.32 -18.82 11.77
N ALA A 63 17.09 -18.75 12.85
CA ALA A 63 16.75 -18.00 14.07
C ALA A 63 17.13 -16.51 13.99
N GLN A 64 17.77 -16.05 12.91
CA GLN A 64 18.14 -14.64 12.71
C GLN A 64 17.33 -14.00 11.58
N PRO A 65 16.23 -13.29 11.89
CA PRO A 65 15.41 -12.59 10.91
C PRO A 65 16.20 -11.64 10.01
N SER A 66 17.31 -11.06 10.50
CA SER A 66 18.15 -10.10 9.77
C SER A 66 18.68 -10.66 8.44
N THR A 67 19.16 -11.90 8.40
CA THR A 67 19.80 -12.50 7.21
C THR A 67 18.81 -12.72 6.07
N PHE A 68 17.57 -13.10 6.40
CA PHE A 68 16.46 -13.19 5.44
C PHE A 68 16.09 -11.81 4.87
N TRP A 69 16.05 -10.79 5.73
CA TRP A 69 15.74 -9.42 5.30
C TRP A 69 16.89 -8.77 4.52
N ASP A 70 18.16 -9.11 4.78
CA ASP A 70 19.31 -8.60 4.03
C ASP A 70 19.34 -9.11 2.58
N ALA A 71 19.20 -10.42 2.38
CA ALA A 71 19.21 -11.01 1.04
C ALA A 71 18.02 -10.52 0.16
N THR A 72 16.88 -10.26 0.78
CA THR A 72 15.70 -9.74 0.08
C THR A 72 15.83 -8.26 -0.27
N ARG A 73 16.44 -7.46 0.60
CA ARG A 73 16.64 -6.02 0.39
C ARG A 73 17.46 -5.72 -0.86
N ASP A 74 18.49 -6.50 -1.15
CA ASP A 74 19.39 -6.24 -2.28
C ASP A 74 18.75 -6.56 -3.63
N VAL A 75 17.95 -7.62 -3.72
CA VAL A 75 17.24 -7.97 -4.97
C VAL A 75 16.04 -7.05 -5.17
N HIS A 76 15.25 -6.82 -4.12
CA HIS A 76 14.03 -6.01 -4.16
C HIS A 76 14.25 -4.54 -4.53
N ARG A 77 15.46 -4.01 -4.28
CA ARG A 77 15.78 -2.59 -4.55
C ARG A 77 16.52 -2.34 -5.85
N THR A 78 16.65 -3.37 -6.68
CA THR A 78 17.29 -3.27 -8.00
C THR A 78 16.24 -3.18 -9.10
N MET A 79 15.89 -4.32 -9.71
CA MET A 79 15.06 -4.36 -10.91
C MET A 79 13.61 -3.94 -10.65
N THR A 80 13.04 -4.26 -9.48
CA THR A 80 11.66 -3.94 -9.11
C THR A 80 11.45 -2.46 -8.75
N HIS A 81 12.52 -1.72 -8.47
CA HIS A 81 12.52 -0.27 -8.26
C HIS A 81 12.96 0.55 -9.51
N SER A 82 13.07 -0.08 -10.69
CA SER A 82 13.52 0.59 -11.91
C SER A 82 12.41 1.37 -12.62
N LEU A 83 12.68 2.65 -12.90
CA LEU A 83 11.83 3.51 -13.72
C LEU A 83 11.83 3.08 -15.18
N VAL A 84 12.96 2.54 -15.67
CA VAL A 84 13.09 2.01 -17.04
C VAL A 84 12.17 0.81 -17.22
N ILE A 85 12.20 -0.13 -16.27
CA ILE A 85 11.31 -1.29 -16.27
C ILE A 85 9.85 -0.83 -16.17
N SER A 86 9.56 0.13 -15.30
CA SER A 86 8.20 0.68 -15.13
C SER A 86 7.60 1.24 -16.42
N ILE A 87 8.37 2.02 -17.18
CA ILE A 87 7.93 2.64 -18.45
C ILE A 87 7.73 1.61 -19.55
N LEU A 88 8.46 0.50 -19.54
CA LEU A 88 8.32 -0.56 -20.54
C LEU A 88 7.22 -1.56 -20.17
N ALA A 89 7.15 -1.99 -18.91
CA ALA A 89 6.22 -2.98 -18.42
C ALA A 89 4.78 -2.45 -18.34
N GLY A 90 4.58 -1.21 -17.90
CA GLY A 90 3.25 -0.60 -17.78
C GLY A 90 2.43 -0.65 -19.07
N PRO A 91 2.94 -0.13 -20.21
CA PRO A 91 2.28 -0.24 -21.51
C PRO A 91 2.11 -1.68 -21.97
N ALA A 92 3.07 -2.58 -21.71
CA ALA A 92 2.95 -4.00 -22.05
C ALA A 92 1.76 -4.66 -21.32
N PHE A 93 1.55 -4.34 -20.04
CA PHE A 93 0.38 -4.80 -19.29
C PHE A 93 -0.93 -4.21 -19.85
N GLY A 94 -0.92 -2.96 -20.31
CA GLY A 94 -2.04 -2.36 -21.04
C GLY A 94 -2.37 -3.11 -22.34
N LEU A 95 -1.37 -3.43 -23.15
CA LEU A 95 -1.51 -4.21 -24.39
C LEU A 95 -2.04 -5.63 -24.13
N TRP A 96 -1.66 -6.24 -23.00
CA TRP A 96 -2.21 -7.51 -22.58
C TRP A 96 -3.71 -7.45 -22.23
N ALA A 97 -4.14 -6.32 -21.67
CA ALA A 97 -5.51 -6.05 -21.25
C ALA A 97 -6.49 -5.72 -22.39
N VAL A 98 -6.06 -5.73 -23.67
CA VAL A 98 -6.94 -5.48 -24.83
C VAL A 98 -8.13 -6.45 -24.84
N THR A 99 -9.34 -5.88 -24.83
CA THR A 99 -10.64 -6.57 -24.72
C THR A 99 -11.07 -7.21 -26.03
N GLU A 100 -12.07 -8.10 -25.96
CA GLU A 100 -12.55 -8.91 -27.09
C GLU A 100 -13.27 -8.12 -28.19
N THR A 101 -13.68 -6.89 -27.89
CA THR A 101 -14.36 -5.97 -28.83
C THR A 101 -13.46 -5.46 -29.95
N GLY A 102 -12.14 -5.63 -29.84
CA GLY A 102 -11.17 -5.31 -30.91
C GLY A 102 -11.01 -6.43 -31.94
N SER A 103 -10.46 -6.07 -33.12
CA SER A 103 -10.14 -7.07 -34.14
C SER A 103 -9.20 -8.15 -33.59
N ARG A 104 -9.40 -9.41 -34.01
CA ARG A 104 -8.54 -10.54 -33.61
C ARG A 104 -7.06 -10.24 -33.84
N ASN A 105 -6.74 -9.58 -34.94
CA ASN A 105 -5.37 -9.22 -35.31
C ASN A 105 -4.75 -8.20 -34.34
N SER A 106 -5.51 -7.18 -33.93
CA SER A 106 -5.05 -6.20 -32.94
C SER A 106 -4.75 -6.86 -31.58
N ARG A 107 -5.58 -7.82 -31.16
CA ARG A 107 -5.36 -8.60 -29.93
C ARG A 107 -4.11 -9.46 -30.00
N ILE A 108 -3.91 -10.18 -31.11
CA ILE A 108 -2.73 -11.03 -31.30
C ILE A 108 -1.47 -10.15 -31.34
N ALA A 109 -1.49 -9.06 -32.10
CA ALA A 109 -0.37 -8.13 -32.19
C ALA A 109 -0.03 -7.51 -30.82
N GLY A 110 -1.03 -6.99 -30.10
CA GLY A 110 -0.84 -6.39 -28.78
C GLY A 110 -0.25 -7.37 -27.76
N ARG A 111 -0.79 -8.59 -27.70
CA ARG A 111 -0.25 -9.64 -26.82
C ARG A 111 1.14 -10.10 -27.24
N GLY A 112 1.40 -10.22 -28.55
CA GLY A 112 2.73 -10.54 -29.08
C GLY A 112 3.77 -9.51 -28.65
N VAL A 113 3.45 -8.22 -28.81
CA VAL A 113 4.32 -7.11 -28.36
C VAL A 113 4.52 -7.17 -26.85
N ALA A 114 3.45 -7.38 -26.06
CA ALA A 114 3.56 -7.50 -24.61
C ALA A 114 4.49 -8.65 -24.20
N VAL A 115 4.35 -9.83 -24.82
CA VAL A 115 5.21 -10.99 -24.55
C VAL A 115 6.66 -10.68 -24.91
N VAL A 116 6.93 -10.09 -26.07
CA VAL A 116 8.29 -9.74 -26.50
C VAL A 116 8.93 -8.75 -25.52
N VAL A 117 8.21 -7.70 -25.11
CA VAL A 117 8.71 -6.71 -24.14
C VAL A 117 9.00 -7.37 -22.79
N LEU A 118 8.04 -8.12 -22.23
CA LEU A 118 8.20 -8.75 -20.91
C LEU A 118 9.29 -9.82 -20.93
N ALA A 119 9.36 -10.66 -21.98
CA ALA A 119 10.44 -11.64 -22.15
C ALA A 119 11.80 -10.95 -22.31
N GLY A 120 11.85 -9.81 -23.01
CA GLY A 120 13.04 -8.98 -23.13
C GLY A 120 13.51 -8.46 -21.77
N LEU A 121 12.60 -7.96 -20.93
CA LEU A 121 12.91 -7.51 -19.56
C LEU A 121 13.45 -8.67 -18.70
N ILE A 122 12.83 -9.85 -18.77
CA ILE A 122 13.31 -11.07 -18.09
C ILE A 122 14.72 -11.45 -18.58
N GLY A 123 14.94 -11.43 -19.90
CA GLY A 123 16.23 -11.72 -20.51
C GLY A 123 17.31 -10.74 -20.06
N VAL A 124 17.02 -9.44 -20.05
CA VAL A 124 17.93 -8.40 -19.54
C VAL A 124 18.24 -8.67 -18.06
N ALA A 125 17.23 -8.90 -17.22
CA ALA A 125 17.43 -9.17 -15.81
C ALA A 125 18.29 -10.43 -15.56
N TYR A 126 18.06 -11.48 -16.35
CA TYR A 126 18.87 -12.70 -16.32
C TYR A 126 20.33 -12.43 -16.71
N LEU A 127 20.56 -11.68 -17.79
CA LEU A 127 21.90 -11.39 -18.30
C LEU A 127 22.69 -10.46 -17.37
N THR A 128 22.04 -9.49 -16.72
CA THR A 128 22.73 -8.49 -15.87
C THR A 128 22.75 -8.86 -14.39
N SER A 129 21.86 -9.75 -13.94
CA SER A 129 21.72 -10.11 -12.52
C SER A 129 21.63 -11.62 -12.27
N GLY A 130 21.93 -12.42 -13.29
CA GLY A 130 21.99 -13.88 -13.21
C GLY A 130 20.61 -14.56 -13.11
N PRO A 131 20.59 -15.88 -12.85
CA PRO A 131 19.36 -16.66 -12.75
C PRO A 131 18.33 -16.09 -11.78
N LEU A 132 18.80 -15.54 -10.66
CA LEU A 132 17.97 -14.90 -9.65
C LEU A 132 17.19 -13.70 -10.21
N GLY A 133 17.86 -12.80 -10.94
CA GLY A 133 17.19 -11.68 -11.59
C GLY A 133 16.14 -12.12 -12.61
N GLY A 134 16.43 -13.20 -13.35
CA GLY A 134 15.45 -13.83 -14.24
C GLY A 134 14.20 -14.33 -13.52
N VAL A 135 14.36 -14.99 -12.37
CA VAL A 135 13.23 -15.49 -11.54
C VAL A 135 12.38 -14.34 -11.01
N VAL A 136 13.01 -13.34 -10.38
CA VAL A 136 12.32 -12.17 -9.81
C VAL A 136 11.55 -11.41 -10.90
N MET A 137 12.19 -11.14 -12.03
CA MET A 137 11.53 -10.45 -13.15
C MET A 137 10.40 -11.29 -13.76
N SER A 138 10.51 -12.62 -13.73
CA SER A 138 9.43 -13.51 -14.17
C SER A 138 8.23 -13.45 -13.22
N MET A 139 8.46 -13.46 -11.90
CA MET A 139 7.40 -13.31 -10.90
C MET A 139 6.68 -11.96 -11.06
N PHE A 140 7.45 -10.88 -11.21
CA PHE A 140 6.94 -9.54 -11.53
C PHE A 140 6.05 -9.55 -12.79
N ALA A 141 6.56 -10.11 -13.90
CA ALA A 141 5.83 -10.15 -15.16
C ALA A 141 4.54 -10.98 -15.08
N VAL A 142 4.59 -12.14 -14.42
CA VAL A 142 3.43 -13.02 -14.23
C VAL A 142 2.37 -12.34 -13.35
N ALA A 143 2.78 -11.71 -12.25
CA ALA A 143 1.87 -10.96 -11.38
C ALA A 143 1.19 -9.81 -12.13
N GLY A 144 1.95 -9.02 -12.91
CA GLY A 144 1.37 -7.93 -13.70
C GLY A 144 0.47 -8.38 -14.84
N VAL A 145 0.82 -9.48 -15.51
CA VAL A 145 -0.07 -10.14 -16.47
C VAL A 145 -1.36 -10.62 -15.80
N GLY A 146 -1.26 -11.16 -14.58
CA GLY A 146 -2.39 -11.57 -13.75
C GLY A 146 -3.33 -10.41 -13.43
N VAL A 147 -2.79 -9.30 -12.92
CA VAL A 147 -3.57 -8.07 -12.64
C VAL A 147 -4.20 -7.52 -13.93
N ALA A 148 -3.46 -7.45 -15.04
CA ALA A 148 -3.98 -7.01 -16.34
C ALA A 148 -5.11 -7.92 -16.85
N ALA A 149 -4.98 -9.24 -16.68
CA ALA A 149 -6.02 -10.20 -17.01
C ALA A 149 -7.26 -10.02 -16.13
N LEU A 150 -7.09 -9.82 -14.81
CA LEU A 150 -8.20 -9.49 -13.92
C LEU A 150 -8.89 -8.19 -14.33
N CYS A 151 -8.15 -7.14 -14.70
CA CYS A 151 -8.72 -5.89 -15.18
C CYS A 151 -9.62 -6.11 -16.40
N ARG A 152 -9.16 -6.94 -17.36
CA ARG A 152 -9.93 -7.31 -18.54
C ARG A 152 -11.22 -8.06 -18.20
N LEU A 153 -11.20 -8.89 -17.15
CA LEU A 153 -12.32 -9.75 -16.76
C LEU A 153 -13.32 -9.05 -15.83
N ALA A 154 -12.85 -8.13 -14.99
CA ALA A 154 -13.61 -7.59 -13.86
C ALA A 154 -13.92 -6.08 -13.98
N THR A 155 -13.39 -5.39 -15.00
CA THR A 155 -13.57 -3.94 -15.17
C THR A 155 -13.95 -3.58 -16.60
N ASP A 156 -14.50 -2.38 -16.77
CA ASP A 156 -14.81 -1.76 -18.05
C ASP A 156 -13.72 -0.76 -18.50
N LEU A 157 -12.54 -0.78 -17.85
CA LEU A 157 -11.44 0.13 -18.18
C LEU A 157 -10.84 -0.24 -19.54
N PRO A 158 -10.65 0.72 -20.46
CA PRO A 158 -10.00 0.43 -21.72
C PRO A 158 -8.52 0.11 -21.49
N ALA A 159 -7.95 -0.73 -22.37
CA ALA A 159 -6.54 -1.15 -22.32
C ALA A 159 -5.54 0.00 -22.14
N ARG A 160 -5.78 1.14 -22.80
CA ARG A 160 -4.97 2.35 -22.63
C ARG A 160 -4.98 2.86 -21.19
N THR A 161 -6.14 2.91 -20.56
CA THR A 161 -6.26 3.32 -19.15
C THR A 161 -5.57 2.33 -18.23
N VAL A 162 -5.69 1.03 -18.49
CA VAL A 162 -4.95 0.00 -17.73
C VAL A 162 -3.44 0.19 -17.88
N GLY A 163 -2.94 0.44 -19.09
CA GLY A 163 -1.52 0.70 -19.32
C GLY A 163 -1.02 1.97 -18.63
N LEU A 164 -1.81 3.05 -18.63
CA LEU A 164 -1.48 4.28 -17.90
C LEU A 164 -1.50 4.07 -16.37
N ALA A 165 -2.52 3.38 -15.86
CA ALA A 165 -2.61 3.02 -14.44
C ALA A 165 -1.45 2.12 -14.01
N ALA A 166 -1.09 1.13 -14.83
CA ALA A 166 0.06 0.27 -14.59
C ALA A 166 1.37 1.06 -14.56
N THR A 167 1.58 1.94 -15.54
CA THR A 167 2.77 2.79 -15.61
C THR A 167 2.84 3.72 -14.39
N ALA A 168 1.74 4.38 -14.02
CA ALA A 168 1.69 5.27 -12.87
C ALA A 168 1.92 4.52 -11.54
N GLY A 169 1.31 3.35 -11.38
CA GLY A 169 1.51 2.49 -10.20
C GLY A 169 2.97 2.07 -10.07
N LEU A 170 3.55 1.50 -11.13
CA LEU A 170 4.95 1.07 -11.14
C LEU A 170 5.92 2.24 -10.91
N LEU A 171 5.70 3.40 -11.55
CA LEU A 171 6.54 4.58 -11.34
C LEU A 171 6.45 5.17 -9.93
N SER A 172 5.35 4.92 -9.22
CA SER A 172 5.19 5.39 -7.83
C SER A 172 5.92 4.51 -6.81
N HIS A 173 6.14 3.24 -7.14
CA HIS A 173 6.70 2.25 -6.23
C HIS A 173 8.08 2.64 -5.66
N PRO A 174 9.08 3.05 -6.48
CA PRO A 174 10.45 3.21 -5.99
C PRO A 174 10.63 4.27 -4.90
N TRP A 175 9.71 5.23 -4.85
CA TRP A 175 9.79 6.39 -3.96
C TRP A 175 9.35 6.05 -2.54
N GLY A 176 8.62 4.95 -2.35
CA GLY A 176 8.19 4.49 -1.03
C GLY A 176 9.37 4.18 -0.11
N ASP A 177 10.50 3.75 -0.65
CA ASP A 177 11.63 3.26 0.15
C ASP A 177 12.73 4.31 0.43
N LEU A 178 12.56 5.55 -0.04
CA LEU A 178 13.58 6.61 0.08
C LEU A 178 14.05 6.88 1.52
N VAL A 179 13.13 6.76 2.48
CA VAL A 179 13.37 7.07 3.90
C VAL A 179 13.58 5.82 4.76
N THR A 180 13.20 4.63 4.29
CA THR A 180 13.35 3.38 5.07
C THR A 180 14.36 2.39 4.52
N GLY A 181 14.80 2.56 3.28
CA GLY A 181 15.70 1.63 2.60
C GLY A 181 17.06 2.18 2.22
N ALA A 182 17.85 1.30 1.60
CA ALA A 182 18.97 1.71 0.77
C ALA A 182 18.42 2.39 -0.51
N PRO A 183 19.19 3.28 -1.16
CA PRO A 183 18.75 3.97 -2.36
C PRO A 183 18.34 2.99 -3.49
N PRO A 184 17.19 3.19 -4.13
CA PRO A 184 16.79 2.36 -5.26
C PRO A 184 17.67 2.59 -6.49
N ARG A 185 17.95 1.53 -7.26
CA ARG A 185 18.61 1.66 -8.58
C ARG A 185 17.60 2.09 -9.65
N LEU A 186 17.19 3.35 -9.60
CA LEU A 186 16.13 3.92 -10.45
C LEU A 186 16.32 3.69 -11.96
N PHE A 187 17.56 3.60 -12.44
CA PHE A 187 17.89 3.42 -13.87
C PHE A 187 18.43 2.03 -14.22
N TYR A 188 18.27 1.02 -13.34
CA TYR A 188 18.61 -0.36 -13.69
C TYR A 188 17.97 -0.74 -15.04
N PRO A 189 18.71 -1.42 -15.96
CA PRO A 189 20.00 -2.09 -15.76
C PRO A 189 21.24 -1.19 -15.92
N PHE A 190 21.06 0.11 -16.23
CA PHE A 190 22.17 1.03 -16.37
C PHE A 190 22.78 1.37 -15.01
N ASP A 191 24.08 1.59 -14.98
CA ASP A 191 24.79 1.96 -13.75
C ASP A 191 24.76 3.47 -13.48
N ALA A 192 23.55 4.05 -13.52
CA ALA A 192 23.33 5.45 -13.19
C ALA A 192 22.66 5.56 -11.81
N ARG A 193 23.32 6.27 -10.89
CA ARG A 193 22.81 6.54 -9.54
C ARG A 193 22.39 8.00 -9.43
N VAL A 194 21.21 8.22 -8.85
CA VAL A 194 20.69 9.56 -8.52
C VAL A 194 20.84 9.85 -7.02
N LEU A 195 20.79 8.79 -6.22
CA LEU A 195 20.83 8.83 -4.76
C LEU A 195 21.91 7.87 -4.28
N ASP A 196 22.83 8.39 -3.48
CA ASP A 196 23.94 7.60 -2.93
C ASP A 196 23.69 7.14 -1.48
N ALA A 197 22.73 7.78 -0.82
CA ALA A 197 22.28 7.43 0.53
C ALA A 197 20.78 7.64 0.68
N ARG A 198 20.18 7.01 1.70
CA ARG A 198 18.76 7.24 2.01
C ARG A 198 18.54 8.71 2.35
N VAL A 199 17.31 9.18 2.15
CA VAL A 199 16.90 10.51 2.57
C VAL A 199 16.72 10.51 4.10
N LEU A 200 17.62 11.18 4.81
CA LEU A 200 17.51 11.35 6.25
C LEU A 200 16.54 12.49 6.58
N LEU A 201 15.49 12.15 7.33
CA LEU A 201 14.54 13.13 7.86
C LEU A 201 15.10 13.86 9.09
N HIS A 202 15.97 13.20 9.85
CA HIS A 202 16.58 13.73 11.07
C HIS A 202 17.87 12.95 11.39
N GLY A 203 18.81 13.57 12.12
CA GLY A 203 20.07 12.92 12.53
C GLY A 203 19.90 11.90 13.65
N ASP A 204 18.90 12.11 14.53
CA ASP A 204 18.48 11.13 15.52
C ASP A 204 17.77 9.92 14.84
N PRO A 205 18.26 8.68 15.01
CA PRO A 205 17.70 7.49 14.39
C PRO A 205 16.24 7.19 14.78
N THR A 206 15.83 7.52 16.01
CA THR A 206 14.46 7.33 16.48
C THR A 206 13.54 8.37 15.87
N VAL A 207 13.92 9.64 15.87
CA VAL A 207 13.13 10.69 15.20
C VAL A 207 12.99 10.40 13.71
N HIS A 208 14.04 9.90 13.06
CA HIS A 208 13.99 9.48 11.66
C HIS A 208 12.99 8.34 11.43
N LEU A 209 13.00 7.28 12.27
CA LEU A 209 12.03 6.19 12.19
C LEU A 209 10.59 6.70 12.39
N LEU A 210 10.37 7.53 13.41
CA LEU A 210 9.04 8.08 13.71
C LEU A 210 8.52 8.95 12.57
N GLY A 211 9.40 9.75 11.95
CA GLY A 211 9.09 10.53 10.75
C GLY A 211 8.77 9.66 9.54
N ALA A 212 9.56 8.61 9.29
CA ALA A 212 9.30 7.66 8.21
C ALA A 212 7.95 6.93 8.39
N PHE A 213 7.65 6.51 9.62
CA PHE A 213 6.36 5.92 9.97
C PHE A 213 5.21 6.93 9.83
N ALA A 214 5.42 8.20 10.20
CA ALA A 214 4.43 9.26 10.01
C ALA A 214 4.11 9.50 8.53
N LEU A 215 5.12 9.45 7.65
CA LEU A 215 4.92 9.55 6.20
C LEU A 215 4.11 8.36 5.66
N GLU A 216 4.46 7.13 6.03
CA GLU A 216 3.67 5.94 5.68
C GLU A 216 2.22 6.11 6.15
N LEU A 217 2.02 6.51 7.41
CA LEU A 217 0.70 6.74 7.99
C LEU A 217 -0.09 7.82 7.26
N ALA A 218 0.57 8.90 6.81
CA ALA A 218 -0.05 9.96 6.02
C ALA A 218 -0.54 9.45 4.67
N THR A 219 0.21 8.57 3.99
CA THR A 219 -0.26 7.95 2.72
C THR A 219 -1.48 7.05 2.93
N ILE A 220 -1.54 6.32 4.05
CA ILE A 220 -2.70 5.50 4.42
C ILE A 220 -3.93 6.40 4.69
N TRP A 221 -3.74 7.51 5.41
CA TRP A 221 -4.78 8.52 5.61
C TRP A 221 -5.26 9.11 4.31
N LEU A 222 -4.36 9.45 3.38
CA LEU A 222 -4.73 9.97 2.08
C LEU A 222 -5.64 9.00 1.31
N ALA A 223 -5.34 7.70 1.34
CA ALA A 223 -6.20 6.68 0.74
C ALA A 223 -7.58 6.58 1.42
N ALA A 224 -7.63 6.60 2.76
CA ALA A 224 -8.88 6.58 3.51
C ALA A 224 -9.74 7.83 3.22
N LEU A 225 -9.11 9.00 3.15
CA LEU A 225 -9.76 10.26 2.81
C LEU A 225 -10.23 10.29 1.35
N ALA A 226 -9.46 9.74 0.41
CA ALA A 226 -9.90 9.61 -0.98
C ALA A 226 -11.16 8.73 -1.10
N ILE A 227 -11.22 7.61 -0.36
CA ILE A 227 -12.41 6.76 -0.30
C ILE A 227 -13.59 7.54 0.29
N ALA A 228 -13.40 8.22 1.42
CA ALA A 228 -14.46 8.99 2.07
C ALA A 228 -14.98 10.13 1.17
N HIS A 229 -14.07 10.83 0.50
CA HIS A 229 -14.39 11.93 -0.41
C HIS A 229 -15.25 11.45 -1.58
N VAL A 230 -14.76 10.43 -2.31
CA VAL A 230 -15.45 9.89 -3.49
C VAL A 230 -16.76 9.17 -3.11
N ALA A 231 -16.87 8.67 -1.89
CA ALA A 231 -18.10 8.09 -1.35
C ALA A 231 -19.07 9.13 -0.74
N ASP A 232 -18.74 10.42 -0.78
CA ASP A 232 -19.54 11.51 -0.19
C ASP A 232 -19.83 11.25 1.30
N ARG A 233 -18.76 10.93 2.04
CA ARG A 233 -18.78 10.63 3.48
C ARG A 233 -17.92 11.63 4.25
N SER A 234 -18.47 12.18 5.31
CA SER A 234 -17.70 12.98 6.26
C SER A 234 -16.76 12.09 7.07
N TRP A 235 -15.45 12.28 6.94
CA TRP A 235 -14.48 11.50 7.72
C TRP A 235 -14.58 11.72 9.26
N PRO A 236 -14.92 12.92 9.80
CA PRO A 236 -14.99 13.08 11.25
C PRO A 236 -16.08 12.23 11.89
N SER A 237 -17.18 11.96 11.16
CA SER A 237 -18.25 11.09 11.66
C SER A 237 -17.88 9.60 11.63
N LEU A 238 -16.79 9.24 10.96
CA LEU A 238 -16.29 7.86 10.90
C LEU A 238 -15.33 7.53 12.06
N VAL A 239 -14.80 8.55 12.75
CA VAL A 239 -13.87 8.37 13.87
C VAL A 239 -14.65 8.14 15.16
N ASP A 240 -14.47 6.97 15.76
CA ASP A 240 -14.98 6.68 17.10
C ASP A 240 -14.07 7.32 18.17
N ARG A 241 -14.66 7.80 19.28
CA ARG A 241 -13.93 8.33 20.46
C ARG A 241 -12.89 7.34 21.01
N ARG A 242 -13.07 6.04 20.76
CA ARG A 242 -12.14 4.96 21.17
C ARG A 242 -10.78 5.04 20.52
N ALA A 243 -10.63 5.79 19.42
CA ALA A 243 -9.31 6.13 18.91
C ALA A 243 -8.41 6.78 20.00
N GLY A 244 -9.02 7.47 20.98
CA GLY A 244 -8.31 8.02 22.14
C GLY A 244 -7.57 7.00 23.01
N ILE A 245 -7.91 5.70 22.95
CA ILE A 245 -7.15 4.64 23.64
C ILE A 245 -5.69 4.65 23.19
N GLY A 246 -5.42 5.04 21.94
CA GLY A 246 -4.06 5.14 21.40
C GLY A 246 -3.14 6.05 22.21
N VAL A 247 -3.67 7.08 22.87
CA VAL A 247 -2.88 8.01 23.69
C VAL A 247 -2.08 7.29 24.78
N ALA A 248 -2.61 6.18 25.33
CA ALA A 248 -1.93 5.40 26.38
C ALA A 248 -0.60 4.79 25.90
N TYR A 249 -0.40 4.65 24.58
CA TYR A 249 0.85 4.12 24.00
C TYR A 249 2.07 5.04 24.25
N GLY A 250 1.87 6.31 24.62
CA GLY A 250 2.97 7.20 25.00
C GLY A 250 3.85 6.66 26.14
N VAL A 251 3.31 5.81 27.02
CA VAL A 251 4.08 5.12 28.07
C VAL A 251 5.20 4.26 27.49
N ALA A 252 5.03 3.72 26.28
CA ALA A 252 6.06 2.93 25.61
C ALA A 252 7.36 3.72 25.37
N ALA A 253 7.29 5.05 25.21
CA ALA A 253 8.48 5.88 25.04
C ALA A 253 9.39 5.92 26.30
N VAL A 254 8.82 5.64 27.49
CA VAL A 254 9.56 5.52 28.75
C VAL A 254 10.00 4.07 28.98
N ALA A 255 9.13 3.11 28.66
CA ALA A 255 9.30 1.71 29.04
C ALA A 255 10.14 0.90 28.04
N MET A 256 10.30 1.37 26.80
CA MET A 256 11.01 0.66 25.74
C MET A 256 12.29 1.40 25.33
N ALA A 257 13.28 0.64 24.86
CA ALA A 257 14.43 1.23 24.19
C ALA A 257 13.94 2.04 22.97
N PRO A 258 14.52 3.24 22.72
CA PRO A 258 14.17 4.05 21.56
C PRO A 258 14.31 3.24 20.26
N PRO A 259 13.25 3.14 19.45
CA PRO A 259 13.28 2.30 18.27
C PRO A 259 14.10 2.96 17.16
N THR A 260 14.81 2.14 16.39
CA THR A 260 15.54 2.56 15.19
C THR A 260 15.10 1.71 14.00
N LEU A 261 15.55 2.05 12.79
CA LEU A 261 15.21 1.27 11.59
C LEU A 261 15.64 -0.21 11.69
N ASP A 262 16.79 -0.47 12.32
CA ASP A 262 17.37 -1.81 12.44
C ASP A 262 16.49 -2.78 13.22
N VAL A 263 15.74 -2.27 14.20
CA VAL A 263 14.83 -3.03 15.06
C VAL A 263 13.40 -2.50 15.01
N SER A 264 13.03 -1.88 13.89
CA SER A 264 11.76 -1.17 13.69
C SER A 264 10.53 -2.05 13.88
N TYR A 265 10.63 -3.36 13.65
CA TYR A 265 9.52 -4.30 13.76
C TYR A 265 8.90 -4.33 15.17
N HIS A 266 9.67 -4.14 16.24
CA HIS A 266 9.13 -4.08 17.61
C HIS A 266 8.18 -2.89 17.80
N PHE A 267 8.58 -1.71 17.30
CA PHE A 267 7.75 -0.53 17.32
C PHE A 267 6.53 -0.69 16.40
N VAL A 268 6.75 -1.11 15.15
CA VAL A 268 5.67 -1.25 14.15
C VAL A 268 4.61 -2.25 14.59
N PHE A 269 4.99 -3.45 15.06
CA PHE A 269 3.99 -4.44 15.48
C PHE A 269 3.23 -4.01 16.72
N SER A 270 3.88 -3.35 17.69
CA SER A 270 3.21 -2.90 18.91
C SER A 270 2.23 -1.75 18.64
N ILE A 271 2.60 -0.76 17.82
CA ILE A 271 1.71 0.36 17.48
C ILE A 271 0.54 -0.08 16.58
N LEU A 272 0.76 -1.03 15.65
CA LEU A 272 -0.33 -1.60 14.85
C LEU A 272 -1.32 -2.38 15.71
N SER A 273 -0.83 -3.06 16.76
CA SER A 273 -1.68 -3.75 17.74
C SER A 273 -2.61 -2.79 18.48
N VAL A 274 -2.17 -1.56 18.73
CA VAL A 274 -3.03 -0.49 19.29
C VAL A 274 -4.14 -0.09 18.31
N GLY A 275 -3.82 0.02 17.01
CA GLY A 275 -4.82 0.24 15.97
C GLY A 275 -5.88 -0.86 15.92
N LEU A 276 -5.45 -2.12 15.91
CA LEU A 276 -6.34 -3.29 15.95
C LEU A 276 -7.23 -3.28 17.20
N LEU A 277 -6.68 -2.90 18.36
CA LEU A 277 -7.45 -2.75 19.59
C LEU A 277 -8.53 -1.67 19.44
N CYS A 278 -8.16 -0.48 18.96
CA CYS A 278 -9.10 0.63 18.78
C CYS A 278 -10.26 0.25 17.84
N GLY A 279 -9.95 -0.31 16.67
CA GLY A 279 -10.95 -0.77 15.71
C GLY A 279 -11.80 -1.92 16.23
N GLY A 280 -11.16 -2.93 16.85
CA GLY A 280 -11.85 -4.11 17.39
C GLY A 280 -12.82 -3.76 18.53
N VAL A 281 -12.44 -2.83 19.41
CA VAL A 281 -13.33 -2.32 20.45
C VAL A 281 -14.51 -1.59 19.81
N SER A 282 -14.28 -0.67 18.85
CA SER A 282 -15.37 0.03 18.13
C SER A 282 -16.34 -0.94 17.43
N ALA A 283 -15.83 -1.94 16.70
CA ALA A 283 -16.64 -2.95 16.02
C ALA A 283 -17.58 -3.70 16.99
N ARG A 284 -17.06 -4.11 18.16
CA ARG A 284 -17.85 -4.82 19.18
C ARG A 284 -19.02 -3.99 19.70
N SER A 285 -18.85 -2.70 19.95
CA SER A 285 -19.96 -1.90 20.50
C SER A 285 -20.99 -1.50 19.46
N ALA A 286 -20.59 -1.37 18.19
CA ALA A 286 -21.56 -1.27 17.12
C ALA A 286 -22.46 -2.52 17.09
N ALA A 287 -21.88 -3.73 17.13
CA ALA A 287 -22.63 -4.99 17.17
C ALA A 287 -23.59 -5.09 18.37
N VAL A 288 -23.15 -4.68 19.57
CA VAL A 288 -23.99 -4.66 20.79
C VAL A 288 -25.11 -3.61 20.74
N SER A 289 -24.95 -2.54 19.94
CA SER A 289 -25.94 -1.47 19.82
C SER A 289 -27.06 -1.75 18.80
N ILE A 290 -26.87 -2.68 17.86
CA ILE A 290 -27.87 -3.06 16.84
C ILE A 290 -29.17 -3.62 17.47
N PRO A 291 -29.13 -4.54 18.46
CA PRO A 291 -30.34 -5.01 19.15
C PRO A 291 -31.10 -3.89 19.88
N ARG A 292 -30.38 -2.88 20.41
CA ARG A 292 -30.98 -1.75 21.14
C ARG A 292 -31.69 -0.75 20.21
N ARG A 293 -31.19 -0.53 18.99
CA ARG A 293 -31.86 0.32 17.99
C ARG A 293 -33.11 -0.35 17.42
N LEU A 294 -33.04 -1.65 17.09
CA LEU A 294 -34.22 -2.40 16.65
C LEU A 294 -35.33 -2.36 17.72
N ARG A 295 -34.97 -2.50 19.01
CA ARG A 295 -35.93 -2.41 20.12
C ARG A 295 -36.59 -1.02 20.26
N ARG A 296 -35.91 0.07 19.88
CA ARG A 296 -36.49 1.43 19.84
C ARG A 296 -37.27 1.72 18.55
N GLN A 297 -36.97 1.01 17.47
CA GLN A 297 -37.64 1.20 16.18
C GLN A 297 -38.99 0.47 16.11
N PHE A 298 -39.21 -0.50 17.00
CA PHE A 298 -40.51 -1.12 17.26
C PHE A 298 -41.36 -0.40 18.32
N ASP A 299 -40.90 0.72 18.90
CA ASP A 299 -41.76 1.66 19.63
C ASP A 299 -42.43 2.60 18.61
N PHE A 300 -43.72 2.38 18.39
CA PHE A 300 -44.57 3.10 17.44
C PHE A 300 -44.55 4.62 17.68
N ARG A 301 -44.09 5.38 16.68
CA ARG A 301 -44.54 6.75 16.41
C ARG A 301 -44.99 6.86 14.94
N PRO A 302 -46.16 7.44 14.65
CA PRO A 302 -46.71 7.43 13.31
C PRO A 302 -45.92 8.34 12.35
N LEU A 303 -45.75 7.82 11.13
CA LEU A 303 -45.03 8.39 10.01
C LEU A 303 -45.66 9.70 9.51
N SER A 304 -44.82 10.68 9.14
CA SER A 304 -45.22 11.76 8.25
C SER A 304 -44.04 12.17 7.36
N SER A 305 -44.36 12.30 6.07
CA SER A 305 -43.60 12.86 4.95
C SER A 305 -42.31 12.16 4.51
N ALA A 306 -42.44 11.53 3.34
CA ALA A 306 -41.37 11.14 2.43
C ALA A 306 -40.74 12.36 1.74
N THR A 307 -39.46 12.24 1.39
CA THR A 307 -38.87 12.93 0.23
C THR A 307 -37.92 11.98 -0.52
N PRO A 308 -37.89 12.03 -1.86
CA PRO A 308 -37.09 11.12 -2.69
C PRO A 308 -35.72 11.71 -3.08
N ALA A 309 -34.83 10.80 -3.52
CA ALA A 309 -33.58 11.02 -4.27
C ALA A 309 -32.32 11.45 -3.50
N SER A 310 -31.28 10.61 -3.53
CA SER A 310 -30.04 10.91 -4.29
C SER A 310 -28.93 9.86 -4.05
N ARG A 311 -28.21 9.59 -5.13
CA ARG A 311 -26.91 8.90 -5.25
C ARG A 311 -26.83 7.46 -4.71
N THR A 312 -26.78 6.56 -5.69
CA THR A 312 -26.37 5.16 -5.57
C THR A 312 -25.15 5.00 -4.65
N ALA A 313 -25.42 4.58 -3.42
CA ALA A 313 -24.41 4.23 -2.44
C ALA A 313 -23.51 3.12 -3.01
N VAL A 314 -22.26 3.48 -3.30
CA VAL A 314 -21.20 2.47 -3.49
C VAL A 314 -21.17 1.64 -2.21
N GLY A 315 -21.28 0.32 -2.33
CA GLY A 315 -21.46 -0.64 -1.24
C GLY A 315 -20.28 -0.79 -0.28
N VAL A 316 -19.55 0.28 0.04
CA VAL A 316 -18.67 0.30 1.20
C VAL A 316 -19.60 0.24 2.41
N ARG A 317 -19.58 -0.88 3.14
CA ARG A 317 -20.31 -0.98 4.40
C ARG A 317 -19.75 0.12 5.32
N ASP A 318 -20.53 1.16 5.61
CA ASP A 318 -20.14 2.31 6.43
C ASP A 318 -19.48 1.86 7.76
N HIS A 319 -19.87 0.70 8.26
CA HIS A 319 -19.28 0.08 9.43
C HIS A 319 -17.81 -0.35 9.25
N ALA A 320 -17.46 -1.00 8.13
CA ALA A 320 -16.09 -1.45 7.87
C ALA A 320 -15.14 -0.25 7.67
N LEU A 321 -15.62 0.79 6.97
CA LEU A 321 -14.87 2.03 6.80
C LEU A 321 -14.69 2.76 8.14
N GLY A 322 -15.73 2.84 8.97
CA GLY A 322 -15.64 3.43 10.31
C GLY A 322 -14.66 2.70 11.23
N VAL A 323 -14.64 1.36 11.19
CA VAL A 323 -13.66 0.56 11.94
C VAL A 323 -12.24 0.84 11.45
N ALA A 324 -12.01 0.86 10.13
CA ALA A 324 -10.69 1.15 9.57
C ALA A 324 -10.19 2.56 9.92
N VAL A 325 -11.05 3.57 9.77
CA VAL A 325 -10.75 4.97 10.12
C VAL A 325 -10.49 5.13 11.62
N THR A 326 -11.23 4.39 12.47
CA THR A 326 -11.00 4.38 13.92
C THR A 326 -9.67 3.73 14.28
N SER A 327 -9.30 2.60 13.67
CA SER A 327 -7.99 1.98 13.84
C SER A 327 -6.87 2.95 13.47
N LEU A 328 -7.03 3.64 12.34
CA LEU A 328 -6.05 4.58 11.80
C LEU A 328 -5.89 5.81 12.72
N ALA A 329 -7.00 6.35 13.22
CA ALA A 329 -6.99 7.41 14.21
C ALA A 329 -6.34 6.97 15.54
N GLY A 330 -6.55 5.72 15.97
CA GLY A 330 -5.88 5.14 17.13
C GLY A 330 -4.37 5.05 16.97
N ILE A 331 -3.89 4.59 15.81
CA ILE A 331 -2.45 4.57 15.48
C ILE A 331 -1.87 5.99 15.46
N THR A 332 -2.62 6.96 14.91
CA THR A 332 -2.20 8.37 14.86
C THR A 332 -2.06 8.96 16.26
N ALA A 333 -3.03 8.71 17.14
CA ALA A 333 -2.97 9.14 18.53
C ALA A 333 -1.81 8.49 19.29
N ALA A 334 -1.54 7.20 19.03
CA ALA A 334 -0.42 6.48 19.60
C ALA A 334 0.93 7.05 19.17
N LEU A 335 1.09 7.32 17.87
CA LEU A 335 2.30 7.92 17.32
C LEU A 335 2.54 9.32 17.90
N ALA A 336 1.51 10.18 17.90
CA ALA A 336 1.61 11.53 18.45
C ALA A 336 1.98 11.51 19.94
N SER A 337 1.36 10.64 20.73
CA SER A 337 1.67 10.48 22.15
C SER A 337 3.10 10.01 22.38
N TYR A 338 3.57 9.01 21.61
CA TYR A 338 4.95 8.53 21.67
C TYR A 338 5.95 9.64 21.35
N VAL A 339 5.74 10.38 20.25
CA VAL A 339 6.60 11.49 19.82
C VAL A 339 6.69 12.57 20.89
N LEU A 340 5.56 12.96 21.49
CA LEU A 340 5.52 13.99 22.53
C LEU A 340 6.30 13.58 23.78
N VAL A 341 6.11 12.34 24.26
CA VAL A 341 6.84 11.83 25.43
C VAL A 341 8.33 11.68 25.12
N TYR A 342 8.68 11.14 23.95
CA TYR A 342 10.07 10.99 23.53
C TYR A 342 10.79 12.35 23.43
N ALA A 343 10.15 13.36 22.83
CA ALA A 343 10.71 14.70 22.74
C ALA A 343 10.92 15.34 24.13
N ALA A 344 9.99 15.14 25.07
CA ALA A 344 10.14 15.60 26.44
C ALA A 344 11.31 14.93 27.17
N LEU A 345 11.49 13.61 26.99
CA LEU A 345 12.63 12.87 27.54
C LEU A 345 13.95 13.34 26.95
N ALA A 346 14.04 13.47 25.63
CA ALA A 346 15.24 13.96 24.95
C ALA A 346 15.64 15.37 25.40
N ALA A 347 14.67 16.27 25.55
CA ALA A 347 14.89 17.63 26.05
C ALA A 347 15.34 17.68 27.53
N SER A 348 15.00 16.66 28.33
CA SER A 348 15.44 16.60 29.74
C SER A 348 16.88 16.10 29.93
N ILE A 349 17.49 15.55 28.89
CA ILE A 349 18.84 14.98 28.90
C ILE A 349 19.87 15.93 28.25
N ALA A 350 19.40 16.87 27.42
CA ALA A 350 20.21 17.90 26.75
C ALA A 350 20.48 19.12 27.65
#